data_AF-A0A661V1Y1-F1
#
_entry.id   AF-A0A661V1Y1-F1
#
_cell.length_a   1.000
_cell.length_b   1.000
_cell.length_c   1.000
_cell.angle_alpha   90.00
_cell.angle_beta   90.00
_cell.angle_gamma   90.00
#
_symmetry.space_group_name_H-M   'P 1'
#
loop_
_entity.id
_entity.type
_entity.pdbx_description
1 polymer ?
#
loop_
_entity_poly.entity_id
_entity_poly.type
_entity_poly.pdbx_seq_one_letter_code
_entity_poly.pdbx_strand_id
1 'polypeptide(L)'
;SNSVYEANSAARAAVEEHGAVPVPLKVRNAPTELMKELGYGKDYRYAHGKSEHAEDGAEDATGGFVAESYLPDELEGAKFYEPKPIAAEKKIKDLLEKRWGKKE
;
A
#
# COMPACT_ATOMS: atom_id res chain seq x y z
N SER A 1 -16.55 -8.84 -14.54
CA SER A 1 -15.35 -8.02 -14.73
C SER A 1 -14.14 -8.90 -14.57
N ASN A 2 -13.09 -8.69 -15.35
CA ASN A 2 -11.80 -9.35 -15.24
C ASN A 2 -10.68 -8.39 -14.77
N SER A 3 -11.02 -7.18 -14.30
CA SER A 3 -10.03 -6.18 -13.83
C SER A 3 -9.12 -6.73 -12.71
N VAL A 4 -9.67 -7.51 -11.78
CA VAL A 4 -8.90 -8.17 -10.72
C VAL A 4 -7.98 -9.26 -11.29
N TYR A 5 -8.43 -9.99 -12.31
CA TYR A 5 -7.62 -11.01 -12.97
C TYR A 5 -6.44 -10.38 -13.70
N GLU A 6 -6.70 -9.33 -14.50
CA GLU A 6 -5.68 -8.55 -15.20
C GLU A 6 -4.67 -7.95 -14.20
N ALA A 7 -5.15 -7.39 -13.08
CA ALA A 7 -4.29 -6.86 -12.02
C ALA A 7 -3.40 -7.91 -11.36
N ASN A 8 -3.95 -9.11 -11.09
CA ASN A 8 -3.17 -10.21 -10.53
C ASN A 8 -2.10 -10.70 -11.52
N SER A 9 -2.45 -10.85 -12.80
CA SER A 9 -1.51 -11.22 -13.85
C SER A 9 -0.39 -10.20 -13.98
N ALA A 10 -0.69 -8.89 -13.96
CA ALA A 10 0.31 -7.82 -14.02
C ALA A 10 1.23 -7.82 -12.78
N ALA A 11 0.67 -8.01 -11.59
CA ALA A 11 1.47 -8.10 -10.36
C ALA A 11 2.41 -9.31 -10.37
N ARG A 12 1.96 -10.46 -10.90
CA ARG A 12 2.80 -11.65 -11.06
C ARG A 12 3.93 -11.43 -12.08
N ALA A 13 3.62 -10.80 -13.22
CA ALA A 13 4.63 -10.45 -14.21
C ALA A 13 5.69 -9.51 -13.64
N ALA A 14 5.30 -8.53 -12.81
CA ALA A 14 6.26 -7.65 -12.13
C ALA A 14 7.18 -8.42 -11.18
N VAL A 15 6.67 -9.43 -10.46
CA VAL A 15 7.52 -10.28 -9.62
C VAL A 15 8.50 -11.12 -10.46
N GLU A 16 8.07 -11.61 -11.62
CA GLU A 16 8.94 -12.35 -12.54
C GLU A 16 10.02 -11.46 -13.17
N GLU A 17 9.70 -10.20 -13.47
CA GLU A 17 10.61 -9.22 -14.07
C GLU A 17 11.64 -8.69 -13.07
N HIS A 18 11.20 -8.27 -11.88
CA HIS A 18 12.05 -7.62 -10.88
C HIS A 18 12.68 -8.61 -9.90
N GLY A 19 12.18 -9.84 -9.82
CA GLY A 19 12.67 -10.86 -8.91
C GLY A 19 12.31 -10.58 -7.44
N ALA A 20 13.18 -11.05 -6.53
CA ALA A 20 12.97 -10.96 -5.09
C ALA A 20 13.41 -9.60 -4.52
N VAL A 21 12.70 -8.54 -4.89
CA VAL A 21 12.91 -7.18 -4.38
C VAL A 21 12.68 -7.12 -2.86
N PRO A 22 13.49 -6.37 -2.10
CA PRO A 22 13.38 -6.31 -0.65
C PRO A 22 12.08 -5.60 -0.22
N VAL A 23 11.42 -6.15 0.80
CA VAL A 23 10.27 -5.49 1.44
C VAL A 23 10.73 -4.16 2.07
N PRO A 24 10.02 -3.03 1.89
CA PRO A 24 10.37 -1.76 2.53
C PRO A 24 10.49 -1.88 4.05
N LEU A 25 11.51 -1.27 4.66
CA LEU A 25 11.78 -1.37 6.11
C LEU A 25 10.56 -1.00 6.96
N LYS A 26 9.85 0.05 6.58
CA LYS A 26 8.65 0.55 7.26
C LYS A 26 7.49 -0.44 7.38
N VAL A 27 7.41 -1.48 6.54
CA VAL A 27 6.37 -2.52 6.63
C VAL A 27 6.91 -3.86 7.13
N ARG A 28 8.20 -3.95 7.47
CA ARG A 28 8.77 -5.17 8.06
C ARG A 28 8.35 -5.31 9.51
N ASN A 29 8.17 -6.56 9.93
CA ASN A 29 8.00 -6.86 11.35
C ASN A 29 9.31 -6.61 12.12
N ALA A 30 9.19 -6.06 13.34
CA ALA A 30 10.31 -5.75 14.21
C ALA A 30 10.11 -6.32 15.64
N PRO A 31 10.08 -7.67 15.79
CA PRO A 31 9.77 -8.32 17.06
C PRO A 31 10.91 -8.26 18.08
N THR A 32 12.15 -8.02 17.65
CA THR A 32 13.32 -7.94 18.53
C THR A 32 13.83 -6.50 18.65
N GLU A 33 14.51 -6.19 19.74
CA GLU A 33 15.11 -4.86 19.96
C GLU A 33 16.14 -4.52 18.88
N LEU A 34 17.02 -5.47 18.54
CA LEU A 34 17.99 -5.30 17.45
C LEU A 34 17.33 -4.93 16.12
N MET A 35 16.18 -5.54 15.78
CA MET A 35 15.47 -5.21 14.54
C MET A 35 14.93 -3.77 14.56
N LYS A 36 14.42 -3.29 15.71
CA LYS A 36 13.99 -1.90 15.87
C LYS A 36 15.16 -0.93 15.75
N GLU A 37 16.31 -1.26 16.35
CA GLU A 37 17.54 -0.46 16.23
C GLU A 37 18.05 -0.37 14.78
N LEU A 38 17.89 -1.46 14.02
CA LEU A 38 18.19 -1.50 12.58
C LEU A 38 17.12 -0.81 11.71
N GLY A 39 16.10 -0.21 12.32
CA GLY A 39 15.07 0.57 11.63
C GLY A 39 13.92 -0.25 11.02
N TYR A 40 13.73 -1.51 11.43
CA TYR A 40 12.61 -2.31 10.97
C TYR A 40 11.30 -1.78 11.56
N GLY A 41 10.28 -1.62 10.72
CA GLY A 41 9.00 -1.03 11.13
C GLY A 41 9.09 0.45 11.50
N LYS A 42 10.27 1.07 11.35
CA LYS A 42 10.45 2.50 11.60
C LYS A 42 9.64 3.29 10.57
N ASP A 43 9.01 4.37 11.04
CA ASP A 43 8.14 5.24 10.24
C ASP A 43 6.90 4.49 9.69
N TYR A 44 6.54 3.34 10.26
CA TYR A 44 5.28 2.69 9.97
C TYR A 44 4.12 3.57 10.45
N ARG A 45 3.30 4.03 9.52
CA ARG A 45 2.17 4.90 9.82
C ARG A 45 0.89 4.08 9.96
N TYR A 46 0.39 4.00 11.18
CA TYR A 46 -0.82 3.22 11.44
C TYR A 46 -2.07 3.95 10.92
N ALA A 47 -2.79 3.31 9.99
CA ALA A 47 -3.87 3.95 9.26
C ALA A 47 -5.16 4.20 10.06
N HIS A 48 -5.30 3.60 11.24
CA HIS A 48 -6.43 3.83 12.13
C HIS A 48 -6.18 4.97 13.15
N GLY A 49 -5.11 5.75 12.98
CA GLY A 49 -4.74 6.84 13.88
C GLY A 49 -3.95 6.35 15.10
N LYS A 50 -3.70 7.24 16.08
CA LYS A 50 -3.00 6.86 17.32
C LYS A 50 -3.86 5.90 18.14
N SER A 51 -3.25 4.84 18.66
CA SER A 51 -3.92 3.88 19.55
C SER A 51 -2.99 3.50 20.69
N GLU A 52 -3.52 2.85 21.73
CA GLU A 52 -2.74 2.32 22.86
C GLU A 52 -1.59 1.39 22.43
N HIS A 53 -1.70 0.81 21.23
CA HIS A 53 -0.72 -0.12 20.67
C HIS A 53 0.11 0.47 19.51
N ALA A 54 -0.18 1.69 19.09
CA ALA A 54 0.51 2.36 17.98
C ALA A 54 0.61 3.86 18.25
N GLU A 55 1.77 4.26 18.77
CA GLU A 55 2.10 5.66 19.06
C GLU A 55 2.35 6.45 17.76
N ASP A 56 2.87 5.78 16.72
CA ASP A 56 3.17 6.29 15.37
C ASP A 56 1.94 6.34 14.45
N GLY A 57 0.75 6.60 15.00
CA GLY A 57 -0.46 6.76 14.22
C GLY A 57 -0.36 7.96 13.27
N ALA A 58 -0.71 7.77 12.00
CA ALA A 58 -0.73 8.86 11.04
C ALA A 58 -1.77 9.92 11.44
N GLU A 59 -1.32 11.15 11.65
CA GLU A 59 -2.17 12.27 12.08
C GLU A 59 -3.13 12.74 10.98
N ASP A 60 -2.72 12.55 9.73
CA ASP A 60 -3.46 12.77 8.49
C ASP A 60 -4.30 11.56 8.06
N ALA A 61 -4.30 10.47 8.83
CA ALA A 61 -5.09 9.29 8.51
C ALA A 61 -6.58 9.63 8.53
N THR A 62 -7.23 9.59 7.37
CA THR A 62 -8.64 9.95 7.24
C THR A 62 -9.46 8.73 6.85
N GLY A 63 -10.34 8.28 7.75
CA GLY A 63 -11.23 7.15 7.49
C GLY A 63 -10.49 5.82 7.30
N GLY A 64 -9.41 5.59 8.06
CA GLY A 64 -8.65 4.34 7.98
C GLY A 64 -7.67 4.29 6.81
N PHE A 65 -7.25 5.43 6.26
CA PHE A 65 -6.41 5.50 5.07
C PHE A 65 -5.30 6.52 5.24
N VAL A 66 -4.09 6.13 4.82
CA VAL A 66 -2.89 6.96 4.76
C VAL A 66 -2.38 6.95 3.32
N ALA A 67 -2.17 8.13 2.76
CA ALA A 67 -1.71 8.29 1.38
C ALA A 67 -0.20 8.04 1.29
N GLU A 68 0.20 6.77 1.25
CA GLU A 68 1.62 6.40 1.21
C GLU A 68 1.86 5.16 0.33
N SER A 69 3.00 5.12 -0.37
CA SER A 69 3.40 3.94 -1.16
C SER A 69 3.82 2.79 -0.23
N TYR A 70 3.30 1.60 -0.47
CA TYR A 70 3.71 0.37 0.23
C TYR A 70 4.54 -0.56 -0.65
N LEU A 71 4.75 -0.18 -1.91
CA LEU A 71 5.55 -0.95 -2.85
C LEU A 71 7.05 -0.73 -2.56
N PRO A 72 7.90 -1.72 -2.90
CA PRO A 72 9.35 -1.54 -3.01
C PRO A 72 9.71 -0.38 -3.94
N ASP A 73 10.90 0.19 -3.75
CA ASP A 73 11.40 1.31 -4.54
C ASP A 73 11.44 0.95 -6.04
N GLU A 74 11.77 -0.29 -6.38
CA GLU A 74 11.78 -0.78 -7.76
C GLU A 74 10.39 -0.80 -8.43
N LEU A 75 9.32 -0.80 -7.63
CA LEU A 75 7.93 -0.81 -8.07
C LEU A 75 7.20 0.49 -7.70
N GLU A 76 7.95 1.54 -7.36
CA GLU A 76 7.35 2.81 -6.97
C GLU A 76 6.49 3.37 -8.12
N GLY A 77 5.26 3.76 -7.78
CA GLY A 77 4.31 4.30 -8.77
C GLY A 77 3.61 3.25 -9.63
N ALA A 78 3.95 1.96 -9.52
CA ALA A 78 3.26 0.91 -10.25
C ALA A 78 1.78 0.83 -9.85
N LYS A 79 0.89 0.71 -10.84
CA LYS A 79 -0.56 0.57 -10.67
C LYS A 79 -1.03 -0.70 -11.36
N PHE A 80 -1.40 -1.70 -10.57
CA PHE A 80 -1.86 -2.98 -11.11
C PHE A 80 -3.38 -3.04 -11.29
N TYR A 81 -4.14 -2.37 -10.42
CA TYR A 81 -5.59 -2.45 -10.44
C TYR A 81 -6.23 -1.19 -11.02
N GLU A 82 -6.98 -1.37 -12.11
CA GLU A 82 -7.80 -0.35 -12.72
C GLU A 82 -9.28 -0.81 -12.78
N PRO A 83 -10.17 -0.20 -11.97
CA PRO A 83 -11.58 -0.53 -11.99
C PRO A 83 -12.22 -0.22 -13.36
N LYS A 84 -12.99 -1.16 -13.90
CA LYS A 84 -13.73 -0.96 -15.15
C LYS A 84 -14.95 -0.06 -14.93
N PRO A 85 -15.42 0.67 -15.96
CA PRO A 85 -16.57 1.58 -15.85
C PRO A 85 -17.90 0.81 -15.83
N ILE A 86 -18.06 -0.13 -14.90
CA ILE A 86 -19.27 -0.93 -14.69
C ILE A 86 -19.90 -0.62 -13.34
N ALA A 87 -21.21 -0.82 -13.22
CA ALA A 87 -21.95 -0.48 -12.00
C ALA A 87 -21.38 -1.14 -10.72
N ALA A 88 -20.91 -2.39 -10.83
CA ALA A 88 -20.34 -3.13 -9.71
C ALA A 88 -19.02 -2.53 -9.17
N GLU A 89 -18.20 -1.92 -10.05
CA GLU A 89 -16.88 -1.39 -9.70
C GLU A 89 -16.88 0.14 -9.53
N LYS A 90 -17.96 0.82 -9.90
CA LYS A 90 -18.10 2.27 -9.79
C LYS A 90 -17.78 2.78 -8.38
N LYS A 91 -18.34 2.15 -7.34
CA LYS A 91 -18.08 2.53 -5.94
C LYS A 91 -16.61 2.38 -5.55
N ILE A 92 -15.93 1.37 -6.09
CA ILE A 92 -14.51 1.12 -5.83
C ILE A 92 -13.67 2.19 -6.52
N LYS A 93 -14.00 2.52 -7.78
CA LYS A 93 -13.35 3.60 -8.53
C LYS A 93 -13.47 4.94 -7.78
N ASP A 94 -14.69 5.32 -7.40
CA ASP A 94 -14.96 6.56 -6.67
C ASP A 94 -14.18 6.62 -5.34
N LEU A 95 -14.07 5.49 -4.63
CA LEU A 95 -13.30 5.40 -3.38
C LEU A 95 -11.79 5.56 -3.62
N LEU A 96 -11.25 4.93 -4.65
CA LEU A 96 -9.84 5.03 -5.00
C LEU A 96 -9.47 6.45 -5.43
N GLU A 97 -10.30 7.09 -6.26
CA GLU A 97 -10.14 8.50 -6.65
C GLU A 97 -10.23 9.45 -5.46
N LYS A 98 -11.13 9.20 -4.50
CA LYS A 98 -11.22 10.00 -3.27
C LYS A 98 -9.98 9.88 -2.39
N ARG A 99 -9.40 8.68 -2.28
CA ARG A 99 -8.26 8.38 -1.40
C ARG A 99 -6.94 8.88 -1.97
N TRP A 100 -6.69 8.63 -3.25
CA TRP A 100 -5.42 8.93 -3.91
C TRP A 100 -5.43 10.26 -4.67
N GLY A 101 -6.59 10.91 -4.77
CA GLY A 101 -6.83 11.99 -5.72
C GLY A 101 -6.99 11.44 -7.15
N LYS A 102 -7.37 12.32 -8.08
CA LYS A 102 -7.16 12.04 -9.50
C LYS A 102 -5.66 12.15 -9.75
N LYS A 103 -4.94 11.03 -9.71
CA LYS A 103 -3.63 10.93 -10.36
C LYS A 103 -3.91 10.80 -11.86
N GLU A 104 -3.63 11.88 -12.60
CA GLU A 104 -3.63 11.92 -14.07
C GLU A 104 -2.63 10.93 -14.66
#